data_AF-A0A183UB12-F1
#
_entry.id   AF-A0A183UB12-F1
#
_cell.length_a   1.000
_cell.length_b   1.000
_cell.length_c   1.000
_cell.angle_alpha   90.00
_cell.angle_beta   90.00
_cell.angle_gamma   90.00
#
_symmetry.space_group_name_H-M   'P 1'
#
loop_
_entity.id
_entity.type
_entity.pdbx_description
1 polymer ?
#
loop_
_entity_poly.entity_id
_entity_poly.type
_entity_poly.pdbx_seq_one_letter_code
_entity_poly.pdbx_strand_id
1 'polypeptide(L)' 'MSGRDLHSLQQARKVVEQLRRERNIRRGLVSQSANDLIRYTQEYQKEDVLLTSFPNDKMNPFRPKSSFQCMLL' A
#
# COMPACT_ATOMS: atom_id res chain seq x y z
N MET A 1 32.07 12.93 32.26
CA MET A 1 30.90 12.25 31.65
C MET A 1 31.41 11.12 30.79
N SER A 2 30.85 9.91 30.89
CA SER A 2 31.34 8.74 30.15
C SER A 2 31.09 8.94 28.65
N GLY A 3 31.94 8.37 27.78
CA GLY A 3 31.72 8.41 26.32
C GLY A 3 30.36 7.84 25.88
N ARG A 4 29.79 6.92 26.68
CA ARG A 4 28.42 6.41 26.51
C ARG A 4 27.35 7.47 26.76
N ASP A 5 27.54 8.35 27.74
CA ASP A 5 26.59 9.41 28.08
C ASP A 5 26.52 10.45 26.96
N LEU A 6 27.66 10.76 26.34
CA LEU A 6 27.75 11.68 25.22
C LEU A 6 27.04 11.14 23.97
N HIS A 7 27.21 9.84 23.67
CA HIS A 7 26.52 9.18 22.56
C HIS A 7 25.00 9.17 22.76
N SER A 8 24.54 8.80 23.96
CA SER A 8 23.11 8.82 24.32
C SER A 8 22.51 10.22 24.17
N LEU A 9 23.22 11.25 24.63
CA LEU A 9 22.79 12.64 24.53
C LEU A 9 22.70 13.12 23.07
N GLN A 10 23.65 12.73 22.22
CA GLN A 10 23.60 13.04 20.79
C GLN A 10 22.42 12.35 20.10
N GLN A 11 22.13 11.09 20.44
CA GLN A 11 20.98 10.37 19.91
C GLN A 11 19.66 11.02 20.35
N ALA A 12 19.53 11.40 21.62
CA ALA A 12 18.37 12.11 22.13
C ALA A 12 18.13 13.44 21.38
N ARG A 13 19.19 14.21 21.10
CA ARG A 13 19.09 15.43 20.29
C ARG A 13 18.57 15.16 18.88
N LYS A 14 19.06 14.12 18.21
CA LYS A 14 18.57 13.74 16.87
C LYS A 14 17.08 13.41 16.89
N VAL A 15 16.62 12.67 17.90
CA VAL A 15 15.19 12.34 18.06
C VAL A 15 14.35 13.59 18.28
N VAL A 16 14.80 14.51 19.13
CA VAL A 16 14.09 15.78 19.37
C VAL A 16 13.96 16.60 18.09
N GLU A 17 15.03 16.71 17.30
CA GLU A 17 14.99 17.40 16.01
C GLU A 17 14.02 16.72 15.02
N GLN A 18 13.98 15.39 15.00
CA GLN A 18 13.01 14.65 14.18
C GLN A 18 11.57 14.93 14.60
N LEU A 19 11.27 14.86 15.89
CA LEU A 19 9.92 15.13 16.43
C LEU A 19 9.48 16.57 16.16
N ARG A 20 10.40 17.54 16.23
CA ARG A 20 10.11 18.94 15.87
C ARG A 20 9.70 19.07 14.41
N ARG A 21 10.35 18.35 13.50
CA ARG A 21 9.96 18.31 12.07
C ARG A 21 8.60 17.67 11.89
N GLU A 22 8.37 16.50 12.48
CA GLU A 22 7.11 15.75 12.36
C GLU A 22 5.91 16.52 12.93
N ARG A 23 6.10 17.22 14.05
CA ARG A 23 5.07 18.08 14.65
C ARG A 23 4.62 19.18 13.69
N ASN A 24 5.54 19.72 12.89
CA ASN A 24 5.26 20.83 11.97
C ASN A 24 4.62 20.37 10.65
N ILE A 25 4.38 19.08 10.45
CA ILE A 25 3.63 18.56 9.29
C ILE A 25 2.16 18.98 9.43
N ARG A 26 1.64 19.65 8.40
CA ARG A 26 0.22 20.01 8.32
C ARG A 26 -0.61 18.74 8.08
N ARG A 27 -1.61 18.51 8.93
CA ARG A 27 -2.58 17.41 8.78
C ARG A 27 -3.85 17.92 8.11
N GLY A 28 -4.45 17.11 7.26
CA GLY A 28 -5.79 17.33 6.71
C GLY A 28 -6.90 16.77 7.62
N LEU A 29 -8.15 16.98 7.22
CA LEU A 29 -9.30 16.37 7.90
C LEU A 29 -9.39 14.89 7.57
N VAL A 30 -9.58 14.05 8.59
CA VAL A 30 -9.76 12.60 8.41
C VAL A 30 -10.96 12.30 7.51
N SER A 31 -12.05 13.07 7.63
CA SER A 31 -13.23 12.94 6.77
C SER A 31 -12.92 13.20 5.31
N GLN A 32 -12.08 14.20 5.01
CA GLN A 32 -11.65 14.49 3.64
C GLN A 32 -10.81 13.35 3.08
N SER A 33 -9.78 12.91 3.83
CA SER A 33 -8.94 11.79 3.40
C SER A 33 -9.74 10.51 3.20
N ALA A 34 -10.73 10.23 4.05
CA ALA A 34 -11.63 9.08 3.89
C ALA A 34 -12.45 9.19 2.59
N ASN A 35 -13.02 10.36 2.30
CA ASN A 35 -13.77 10.58 1.06
C ASN A 35 -12.90 10.45 -0.19
N ASP A 36 -11.66 10.92 -0.13
CA ASP A 36 -10.70 10.81 -1.24
C ASP A 36 -10.35 9.33 -1.51
N LEU A 37 -10.11 8.55 -0.45
CA LEU A 37 -9.88 7.11 -0.56
C LEU A 37 -11.11 6.38 -1.12
N ILE A 38 -12.32 6.68 -0.62
CA ILE A 38 -13.55 6.09 -1.13
C ILE A 38 -13.74 6.41 -2.61
N ARG A 39 -13.55 7.67 -3.01
CA ARG A 39 -13.67 8.09 -4.41
C ARG A 39 -12.71 7.33 -5.30
N TYR A 40 -11.44 7.23 -4.88
CA TYR A 40 -10.43 6.49 -5.62
C TYR A 40 -10.85 5.03 -5.80
N THR A 41 -11.26 4.35 -4.73
CA THR A 41 -11.71 2.95 -4.84
C THR A 41 -12.91 2.80 -5.76
N GLN A 42 -13.89 3.71 -5.72
CA GLN A 42 -15.07 3.66 -6.58
C GLN A 42 -14.78 3.92 -8.06
N GLU A 43 -13.77 4.73 -8.35
CA GLU A 43 -13.32 5.02 -9.71
C GLU A 43 -12.66 3.80 -10.36
N TYR A 44 -11.76 3.14 -9.63
CA TYR A 44 -10.96 2.03 -10.15
C TYR A 44 -11.56 0.63 -9.89
N GLN A 45 -12.63 0.53 -9.10
CA GLN A 45 -13.25 -0.77 -8.76
C GLN A 45 -13.59 -1.63 -9.98
N LYS A 46 -13.94 -1.01 -11.12
CA LYS A 46 -14.32 -1.75 -12.33
C LYS A 46 -13.14 -2.41 -13.02
N GLU A 47 -11.96 -1.82 -12.88
CA GLU A 47 -10.70 -2.30 -13.47
C GLU A 47 -10.02 -3.35 -12.56
N ASP A 48 -10.41 -3.41 -11.29
CA ASP A 48 -9.94 -4.40 -10.36
C ASP A 48 -10.57 -5.77 -10.66
N VAL A 49 -9.83 -6.60 -11.39
CA VAL A 49 -10.21 -7.98 -11.76
C VAL A 49 -10.41 -8.91 -10.56
N LEU A 50 -9.88 -8.57 -9.38
CA LEU A 50 -10.12 -9.34 -8.16
C LEU A 50 -11.47 -8.98 -7.52
N LEU A 51 -11.98 -7.79 -7.80
CA LEU A 51 -13.27 -7.33 -7.33
C LEU A 51 -14.41 -7.65 -8.32
N THR A 52 -14.22 -7.36 -9.61
CA THR A 52 -15.25 -7.55 -10.65
C THR A 52 -15.18 -8.89 -11.37
N SER A 53 -14.17 -9.71 -11.09
CA SER A 53 -13.81 -10.91 -11.85
C SER A 53 -13.35 -10.61 -13.29
N PHE A 54 -12.69 -11.58 -13.93
CA PHE A 54 -12.28 -11.43 -15.32
C PHE A 54 -13.52 -11.39 -16.24
N PRO A 55 -13.57 -10.47 -17.23
CA PRO A 55 -14.70 -10.40 -18.17
C PRO A 55 -14.93 -11.69 -18.97
N ASN A 56 -13.89 -12.49 -19.14
CA ASN A 56 -13.99 -13.86 -19.66
C ASN A 56 -12.85 -14.72 -19.11
N ASP A 57 -13.06 -16.03 -19.04
CA ASP A 57 -12.05 -16.97 -18.56
C ASP A 57 -10.74 -16.90 -19.36
N LYS A 58 -10.81 -16.61 -20.66
CA LYS A 58 -9.62 -16.55 -21.54
C LYS A 58 -8.67 -15.39 -21.17
N MET A 59 -9.18 -14.33 -20.56
CA MET A 59 -8.42 -13.18 -20.09
C MET A 59 -7.72 -13.43 -18.74
N ASN A 60 -8.12 -14.46 -18.00
CA ASN A 60 -7.42 -14.88 -16.80
C ASN A 60 -6.13 -15.62 -17.18
N PRO A 61 -4.93 -15.06 -16.89
CA PRO A 61 -3.65 -15.72 -17.20
C PRO A 61 -3.48 -17.05 -16.45
N PHE A 62 -4.17 -17.22 -15.32
CA PHE A 62 -4.13 -18.39 -14.46
C PHE A 62 -5.27 -19.38 -14.74
N ARG A 63 -6.03 -19.22 -15.83
CA ARG A 63 -7.09 -20.17 -16.16
C ARG A 63 -6.51 -21.56 -16.43
N PRO A 64 -7.17 -22.65 -16.02
CA PRO A 64 -6.82 -23.99 -16.45
C PRO A 64 -6.89 -24.06 -17.98
N LYS A 65 -5.79 -24.46 -18.65
CA LYS A 65 -5.86 -24.78 -20.07
C LYS A 65 -6.79 -25.97 -20.23
N SER A 66 -7.82 -25.83 -21.06
CA SER A 66 -8.74 -26.94 -21.35
C SER A 66 -7.93 -28.10 -21.92
N SER A 67 -7.81 -29.17 -21.14
CA SER A 67 -7.14 -30.41 -21.50
C SER A 67 -8.03 -31.22 -22.44
N PHE A 68 -8.32 -30.72 -23.63
CA PHE A 68 -8.80 -31.54 -24.76
C PHE A 68 -7.63 -32.00 -25.63
N GLN A 69 -6.52 -32.35 -24.98
CA GLN A 69 -5.45 -33.07 -25.65
C GLN A 69 -5.80 -34.56 -25.54
N CYS A 70 -6.61 -35.04 -26.49
CA CYS A 70 -6.67 -36.46 -26.79
C CYS A 70 -5.24 -36.85 -27.21
N MET A 71 -4.47 -37.44 -26.30
CA MET A 71 -3.25 -38.16 -26.67
C MET A 71 -3.72 -39.40 -27.43
N LEU A 72 -3.87 -39.26 -28.74
CA LEU A 72 -3.92 -40.41 -29.64
C LEU A 72 -2.56 -41.11 -29.51
N LEU A 73 -2.54 -42.18 -28.73
CA LEU A 73 -1.50 -43.22 -28.77
C LEU A 73 -1.62 -44.00 -30.07
#